data_AF-A0A318XQH5-F1
#
_entry.id   AF-A0A318XQH5-F1
#
_cell.length_a   1.000
_cell.length_b   1.000
_cell.length_c   1.000
_cell.angle_alpha   90.00
_cell.angle_beta   90.00
_cell.angle_gamma   90.00
#
_symmetry.space_group_name_H-M   'P 1'
#
loop_
_entity.id
_entity.type
_entity.pdbx_description
1 polymer ?
#
loop_
_entity_poly.entity_id
_entity_poly.type
_entity_poly.pdbx_seq_one_letter_code
_entity_poly.pdbx_strand_id
1 'polypeptide(L)'
;MGCDKMDLLLLQDYAEGIIEPLGRLFVETHLTACKDCRRELTELKLMLWDLNNKSNYETEYPEELDALGSGLIDDFLGEEEKLDTRRFIDMQLNNMKMSSRFLDYVPGAKQAPIVLKKASKGMARGLAKGVKKILAAR
;
A
#
# COMPACT_ATOMS: atom_id res chain seq x y z
N MET A 1 12.37 -56.82 -7.76
CA MET A 1 11.10 -56.30 -8.30
C MET A 1 11.48 -55.22 -9.27
N GLY A 2 11.21 -55.42 -10.56
CA GLY A 2 11.58 -54.48 -11.61
C GLY A 2 10.77 -53.19 -11.47
N CYS A 3 11.42 -52.05 -11.72
CA CYS A 3 10.72 -50.79 -11.89
C CYS A 3 10.11 -50.79 -13.29
N ASP A 4 8.78 -50.84 -13.38
CA ASP A 4 8.09 -50.28 -14.53
C ASP A 4 8.21 -48.77 -14.38
N LYS A 5 8.95 -48.13 -15.29
CA LYS A 5 9.21 -46.69 -15.27
C LYS A 5 7.91 -45.93 -15.03
N MET A 6 7.85 -45.21 -13.91
CA MET A 6 6.70 -44.38 -13.59
C MET A 6 6.59 -43.25 -14.61
N ASP A 7 5.35 -42.86 -14.92
CA ASP A 7 5.11 -41.77 -15.86
C ASP A 7 5.76 -40.48 -15.34
N LEU A 8 6.55 -39.85 -16.21
CA LEU A 8 7.28 -38.62 -15.92
C LEU A 8 6.33 -37.47 -15.61
N LEU A 9 5.18 -37.40 -16.30
CA LEU A 9 4.17 -36.37 -16.03
C LEU A 9 3.61 -36.50 -14.62
N LEU A 10 3.32 -37.73 -14.19
CA LEU A 10 2.80 -38.00 -12.86
C LEU A 10 3.83 -37.68 -11.76
N LEU A 11 5.11 -37.93 -12.02
CA LEU A 11 6.23 -37.57 -11.13
C LEU A 11 6.41 -36.05 -11.05
N GLN A 12 6.24 -35.33 -12.16
CA GLN A 12 6.28 -33.87 -12.21
C GLN A 12 5.10 -33.26 -11.45
N ASP A 13 3.88 -33.72 -11.70
CA ASP A 13 2.67 -33.28 -10.98
C ASP A 13 2.80 -33.50 -9.46
N TYR A 14 3.45 -34.58 -9.06
CA TYR A 14 3.77 -34.85 -7.66
C TYR A 14 4.82 -33.87 -7.11
N ALA A 15 5.85 -33.54 -7.88
CA ALA A 15 6.88 -32.57 -7.48
C ALA A 15 6.32 -31.14 -7.37
N GLU A 16 5.40 -30.76 -8.25
CA GLU A 16 4.72 -29.45 -8.28
C GLU A 16 3.54 -29.35 -7.28
N GLY A 17 3.07 -30.49 -6.76
CA GLY A 17 1.98 -30.54 -5.77
C GLY A 17 0.58 -30.46 -6.35
N ILE A 18 0.43 -30.58 -7.67
CA ILE A 18 -0.85 -30.50 -8.40
C ILE A 18 -1.51 -31.87 -8.65
N ILE A 19 -0.85 -32.96 -8.28
CA ILE A 19 -1.35 -34.33 -8.45
C ILE A 19 -2.67 -34.60 -7.69
N GLU A 20 -3.57 -35.35 -8.34
CA GLU A 20 -4.82 -35.84 -7.74
C GLU A 20 -4.56 -36.77 -6.53
N PRO A 21 -5.43 -36.79 -5.49
CA PRO A 21 -5.24 -37.62 -4.30
C PRO A 21 -5.00 -39.12 -4.56
N LEU A 22 -5.67 -39.70 -5.56
CA LEU A 22 -5.48 -41.10 -5.94
C LEU A 22 -4.10 -41.33 -6.56
N GLY A 23 -3.69 -40.44 -7.46
CA GLY A 23 -2.36 -40.47 -8.07
C GLY A 23 -1.25 -40.32 -7.03
N ARG A 24 -1.46 -39.46 -6.03
CA ARG A 24 -0.50 -39.26 -4.93
C ARG A 24 -0.22 -40.57 -4.17
N LEU A 25 -1.26 -41.30 -3.81
CA LEU A 25 -1.11 -42.58 -3.09
C LEU A 25 -0.30 -43.60 -3.92
N PHE A 26 -0.57 -43.67 -5.22
CA PHE A 26 0.14 -44.55 -6.14
C PHE A 26 1.63 -44.17 -6.26
N VAL A 27 1.91 -42.88 -6.42
CA VAL A 27 3.29 -42.38 -6.47
C VAL A 27 4.04 -42.66 -5.17
N GLU A 28 3.44 -42.39 -4.01
CA GLU A 28 4.07 -42.62 -2.71
C GLU A 28 4.39 -44.11 -2.48
N THR A 29 3.45 -44.99 -2.78
CA THR A 29 3.67 -46.45 -2.68
C THR A 29 4.79 -46.90 -3.61
N HIS A 30 4.83 -46.43 -4.86
CA HIS A 30 5.92 -46.75 -5.78
C HIS A 30 7.28 -46.21 -5.29
N LEU A 31 7.33 -44.94 -4.85
CA LEU A 31 8.55 -44.29 -4.37
C LEU A 31 9.13 -44.97 -3.13
N THR A 32 8.32 -45.65 -2.31
CA THR A 32 8.83 -46.43 -1.17
C THR A 32 9.65 -47.64 -1.62
N ALA A 33 9.28 -48.26 -2.74
CA ALA A 33 9.90 -49.48 -3.28
C ALA A 33 10.98 -49.22 -4.34
N CYS A 34 10.81 -48.17 -5.17
CA CYS A 34 11.67 -47.88 -6.31
C CYS A 34 12.72 -46.81 -5.97
N LYS A 35 14.01 -47.15 -6.10
CA LYS A 35 15.11 -46.21 -5.90
C LYS A 35 15.36 -45.32 -7.11
N ASP A 36 15.10 -45.81 -8.31
CA ASP A 36 15.37 -45.09 -9.57
C ASP A 36 14.41 -43.91 -9.74
N CYS A 37 13.10 -44.12 -9.62
CA CYS A 37 12.11 -43.04 -9.66
C CYS A 37 12.27 -42.04 -8.49
N ARG A 38 12.83 -42.48 -7.35
CA ARG A 38 13.17 -41.57 -6.24
C ARG A 38 14.34 -40.65 -6.61
N ARG A 39 15.33 -41.17 -7.34
CA ARG A 39 16.44 -40.36 -7.86
C ARG A 39 15.93 -39.34 -8.88
N GLU A 40 15.11 -39.77 -9.84
CA GLU A 40 14.48 -38.89 -10.84
C GLU A 40 13.64 -37.79 -10.16
N LEU A 41 12.84 -38.13 -9.16
CA LEU A 41 12.09 -37.13 -8.39
C LEU A 41 13.00 -36.12 -7.69
N THR A 42 14.16 -36.57 -7.20
CA THR A 42 15.12 -35.67 -6.54
C THR A 42 15.73 -34.69 -7.53
N GLU A 43 16.08 -35.17 -8.73
CA GLU A 43 16.57 -34.33 -9.84
C GLU A 43 15.52 -33.29 -10.25
N LEU A 44 14.25 -33.70 -10.42
CA LEU A 44 13.14 -32.79 -10.72
C LEU A 44 12.97 -31.72 -9.63
N LYS A 45 13.05 -32.10 -8.36
CA LYS A 45 12.94 -31.15 -7.23
C LYS A 45 14.09 -30.15 -7.20
N LEU A 46 15.31 -30.58 -7.51
CA LEU A 46 16.47 -29.68 -7.59
C LEU A 46 16.31 -28.67 -8.73
N MET A 47 15.90 -29.14 -9.91
CA MET A 47 15.63 -28.26 -11.05
C MET A 47 14.51 -27.25 -10.74
N LEU A 48 13.41 -27.70 -10.11
CA LEU A 48 12.34 -26.83 -9.64
C LEU A 48 12.83 -25.81 -8.62
N TRP A 49 13.73 -26.20 -7.72
CA TRP A 49 14.34 -25.27 -6.77
C TRP A 49 15.20 -24.22 -7.48
N ASP A 50 16.05 -24.64 -8.43
CA ASP A 50 16.90 -23.73 -9.21
C ASP A 50 16.08 -22.71 -10.00
N LEU A 51 14.98 -23.16 -10.62
CA LEU A 51 14.04 -22.31 -11.37
C LEU A 51 13.24 -21.36 -10.46
N ASN A 52 12.85 -21.81 -9.29
CA ASN A 52 12.07 -20.99 -8.35
C ASN A 52 12.95 -20.01 -7.55
N ASN A 53 14.25 -20.25 -7.48
CA ASN A 53 15.14 -19.40 -6.73
C ASN A 53 15.40 -18.09 -7.49
N LYS A 54 14.54 -17.09 -7.25
CA LYS A 54 14.62 -15.75 -7.85
C LYS A 54 15.98 -15.07 -7.63
N SER A 55 16.73 -15.49 -6.62
CA SER A 55 18.11 -15.00 -6.38
C SER A 55 19.13 -15.51 -7.39
N ASN A 56 18.84 -16.57 -8.15
CA ASN A 56 19.67 -17.03 -9.27
C ASN A 56 19.55 -16.14 -10.50
N TYR A 57 18.52 -15.30 -10.56
CA TYR A 57 18.24 -14.43 -11.69
C TYR A 57 18.45 -12.97 -11.26
N GLU A 58 19.70 -12.51 -11.25
CA GLU A 58 19.97 -11.07 -11.37
C GLU A 58 19.48 -10.64 -12.75
N THR A 59 18.22 -10.20 -12.79
CA THR A 59 17.60 -9.75 -14.03
C THR A 59 17.99 -8.29 -14.21
N GLU A 60 19.10 -8.05 -14.90
CA GLU A 60 19.44 -6.71 -15.40
C GLU A 60 18.43 -6.36 -16.50
N TYR A 61 17.44 -5.54 -16.16
CA TYR A 61 16.54 -4.98 -17.15
C TYR A 61 17.28 -3.89 -17.93
N PRO A 62 17.15 -3.84 -19.27
CA PRO A 62 17.61 -2.68 -20.04
C PRO A 62 16.98 -1.40 -19.49
N GLU A 63 17.79 -0.35 -19.29
CA GLU A 63 17.32 0.97 -18.79
C GLU A 63 16.16 1.54 -19.64
N GLU A 64 16.10 1.15 -20.90
CA GLU A 64 15.05 1.50 -21.85
C GLU A 64 13.64 1.06 -21.40
N LEU A 65 13.53 -0.05 -20.64
CA LEU A 65 12.25 -0.56 -20.14
C LEU A 65 11.70 0.31 -19.00
N ASP A 66 12.56 0.87 -18.16
CA ASP A 66 12.15 1.81 -17.12
C ASP A 66 11.61 3.10 -17.73
N ALA A 67 12.29 3.61 -18.76
CA ALA A 67 11.84 4.78 -19.52
C ALA A 67 10.49 4.53 -20.22
N LEU A 68 10.30 3.33 -20.77
CA LEU A 68 9.05 2.93 -21.40
C LEU A 68 7.92 2.79 -20.37
N GLY A 69 8.22 2.26 -19.19
CA GLY A 69 7.29 2.16 -18.06
C GLY A 69 6.84 3.53 -17.57
N SER A 70 7.77 4.47 -17.37
CA SER A 70 7.42 5.84 -16.99
C SER A 70 6.60 6.56 -18.05
N GLY A 71 6.96 6.41 -19.33
CA GLY A 71 6.21 7.02 -20.43
C GLY A 71 4.78 6.52 -20.53
N LEU A 72 4.57 5.20 -20.38
CA LEU A 72 3.23 4.61 -20.36
C LEU A 72 2.38 5.09 -19.19
N ILE A 73 2.98 5.26 -18.00
CA ILE A 73 2.29 5.77 -16.81
C ILE A 73 1.88 7.21 -17.04
N ASP A 74 2.76 8.05 -17.57
CA ASP A 74 2.48 9.47 -17.86
C ASP A 74 1.42 9.62 -18.97
N ASP A 75 1.49 8.78 -20.01
CA ASP A 75 0.49 8.75 -21.08
C ASP A 75 -0.90 8.32 -20.57
N PHE A 76 -0.95 7.36 -19.63
CA PHE A 76 -2.22 6.87 -19.08
C PHE A 76 -2.82 7.78 -18.02
N LEU A 77 -1.99 8.38 -17.17
CA LEU A 77 -2.44 9.29 -16.12
C LEU A 77 -2.72 10.69 -16.66
N GLY A 78 -2.19 11.00 -17.86
CA GLY A 78 -2.17 12.34 -18.41
C GLY A 78 -1.22 13.24 -17.61
N GLU A 79 -0.66 14.27 -18.25
CA GLU A 79 0.07 15.31 -17.53
C GLU A 79 -0.79 15.75 -16.32
N GLU A 80 -0.22 15.71 -15.12
CA GLU A 80 -0.88 16.26 -13.94
C GLU A 80 -1.42 17.64 -14.33
N GLU A 81 -2.76 17.79 -14.43
CA GLU A 81 -3.38 19.09 -14.60
C GLU A 81 -2.80 19.93 -13.46
N LYS A 82 -1.88 20.86 -13.77
CA LYS A 82 -1.32 21.79 -12.80
C LYS A 82 -2.51 22.43 -12.14
N LEU A 83 -2.87 21.95 -10.94
CA LEU A 83 -4.07 22.36 -10.24
C LEU A 83 -3.96 23.87 -10.12
N ASP A 84 -4.78 24.58 -10.90
CA ASP A 84 -4.78 26.03 -10.88
C ASP A 84 -4.96 26.42 -9.41
N THR A 85 -3.97 27.14 -8.86
CA THR A 85 -3.95 27.53 -7.44
C THR A 85 -5.28 28.13 -6.99
N ARG A 86 -6.01 28.79 -7.92
CA ARG A 86 -7.38 29.28 -7.73
C ARG A 86 -8.37 28.16 -7.44
N ARG A 87 -8.35 27.06 -8.21
CA ARG A 87 -9.20 25.88 -8.04
C ARG A 87 -8.95 25.20 -6.69
N PHE A 88 -7.69 25.14 -6.24
CA PHE A 88 -7.36 24.63 -4.91
C PHE A 88 -7.90 25.53 -3.78
N ILE A 89 -7.72 26.84 -3.91
CA ILE A 89 -8.27 27.82 -2.95
C ILE A 89 -9.79 27.75 -2.90
N ASP A 90 -10.45 27.66 -4.05
CA ASP A 90 -11.91 27.52 -4.13
C ASP A 90 -12.39 26.23 -3.46
N MET A 91 -11.67 25.12 -3.64
CA MET A 91 -11.98 23.85 -2.97
C MET A 91 -11.86 23.97 -1.45
N GLN A 92 -10.79 24.62 -0.95
CA GLN A 92 -10.58 24.85 0.48
C GLN A 92 -11.67 25.76 1.08
N LEU A 93 -12.02 26.85 0.39
CA LEU A 93 -13.09 27.74 0.81
C LEU A 93 -14.45 27.05 0.83
N ASN A 94 -14.73 26.20 -0.17
CA ASN A 94 -15.98 25.46 -0.23
C ASN A 94 -16.06 24.40 0.88
N ASN A 95 -14.96 23.69 1.15
CA ASN A 95 -14.87 22.75 2.26
C ASN A 95 -15.09 23.45 3.61
N MET A 96 -14.43 24.59 3.86
CA MET A 96 -14.64 25.36 5.07
C MET A 96 -16.09 25.84 5.22
N LYS A 97 -16.73 26.26 4.13
CA LYS A 97 -18.14 26.70 4.13
C LYS A 97 -19.11 25.56 4.43
N MET A 98 -18.80 24.35 3.96
CA MET A 98 -19.60 23.16 4.28
C MET A 98 -19.35 22.71 5.71
N SER A 99 -18.11 22.75 6.20
CA SER A 99 -17.77 22.48 7.59
C SER A 99 -18.39 23.51 8.56
N SER A 100 -18.50 24.79 8.17
CA SER A 100 -19.11 25.81 9.02
C SER A 100 -20.60 25.58 9.27
N ARG A 101 -21.30 24.85 8.38
CA ARG A 101 -22.71 24.47 8.61
C ARG A 101 -22.87 23.51 9.79
N PHE A 102 -21.85 22.71 10.12
CA PHE A 102 -21.90 21.85 11.31
C PHE A 102 -21.91 22.67 12.61
N LEU A 103 -21.28 23.86 12.60
CA LEU A 103 -21.31 24.76 13.75
C LEU A 103 -22.73 25.28 14.04
N ASP A 104 -23.63 25.33 13.05
CA ASP A 104 -25.01 25.73 13.28
C ASP A 104 -25.80 24.73 14.14
N TYR A 105 -25.36 23.46 14.17
CA TYR A 105 -25.99 22.37 14.92
C TYR A 105 -25.33 22.13 16.28
N VAL A 106 -24.21 22.79 16.59
CA VAL A 106 -23.57 22.70 17.91
C VAL A 106 -24.24 23.70 18.88
N PRO A 107 -24.93 23.23 19.94
CA PRO A 107 -25.57 24.11 20.90
C PRO A 107 -24.53 25.01 21.58
N GLY A 108 -24.71 26.32 21.45
CA GLY A 108 -23.79 27.33 21.99
C GLY A 108 -22.78 27.91 21.00
N ALA A 109 -22.60 27.32 19.81
CA ALA A 109 -21.64 27.82 18.81
C ALA A 109 -22.00 29.22 18.26
N LYS A 110 -23.29 29.59 18.21
CA LYS A 110 -23.74 30.94 17.85
C LYS A 110 -23.35 32.01 18.89
N GLN A 111 -23.04 31.60 20.12
CA GLN A 111 -22.56 32.49 21.19
C GLN A 111 -21.03 32.64 21.20
N ALA A 112 -20.30 31.70 20.58
CA ALA A 112 -18.84 31.73 20.48
C ALA A 112 -18.28 33.07 19.94
N PRO A 113 -18.78 33.64 18.83
CA PRO A 113 -18.25 34.93 18.35
C PRO A 113 -18.54 36.10 19.31
N ILE A 114 -19.66 36.04 20.05
CA ILE A 114 -20.03 37.07 21.03
C ILE A 114 -19.14 36.97 22.26
N VAL A 115 -18.84 35.75 22.73
CA VAL A 115 -17.94 35.48 23.86
C VAL A 115 -16.50 35.87 23.50
N LEU A 116 -16.01 35.51 22.31
CA LEU A 116 -14.68 35.92 21.83
C LEU A 116 -14.53 37.43 21.69
N LYS A 117 -15.57 38.12 21.18
CA LYS A 117 -15.58 39.59 21.03
C LYS A 117 -15.68 40.31 22.38
N LYS A 118 -16.32 39.71 23.39
CA LYS A 118 -16.34 40.22 24.77
C LYS A 118 -15.00 39.95 25.48
N ALA A 119 -14.41 38.77 25.30
CA ALA A 119 -13.12 38.40 25.88
C ALA A 119 -11.98 39.30 25.36
N SER A 120 -11.91 39.52 24.04
CA SER A 120 -10.92 40.43 23.43
C SER A 120 -11.05 41.88 23.91
N LYS A 121 -12.28 42.41 24.05
CA LYS A 121 -12.51 43.74 24.64
C LYS A 121 -12.11 43.81 26.13
N GLY A 122 -12.32 42.74 26.89
CA GLY A 122 -11.90 42.64 28.28
C GLY A 122 -10.37 42.65 28.42
N MET A 123 -9.68 41.89 27.58
CA MET A 123 -8.21 41.82 27.54
C MET A 123 -7.58 43.16 27.14
N ALA A 124 -8.13 43.83 26.11
CA ALA A 124 -7.67 45.15 25.70
C ALA A 124 -7.84 46.22 26.79
N ARG A 125 -8.95 46.18 27.54
CA ARG A 125 -9.17 47.07 28.70
C ARG A 125 -8.25 46.74 29.88
N GLY A 126 -7.95 45.47 30.11
CA GLY A 126 -6.98 45.02 31.13
C GLY A 126 -5.57 45.52 30.83
N LEU A 127 -5.12 45.38 29.58
CA LEU A 127 -3.83 45.91 29.12
C LEU A 127 -3.77 47.44 29.23
N ALA A 128 -4.80 48.16 28.80
CA ALA A 128 -4.86 49.62 28.92
C ALA A 128 -4.80 50.10 30.38
N LYS A 129 -5.46 49.41 31.31
CA LYS A 129 -5.37 49.71 32.75
C LYS A 129 -4.01 49.37 33.35
N GLY A 130 -3.38 48.29 32.89
CA GLY A 130 -2.03 47.90 33.29
C GLY A 130 -0.98 48.93 32.87
N VAL A 131 -1.02 49.36 31.61
CA VAL A 131 -0.13 50.41 31.08
C VAL A 131 -0.32 51.74 31.81
N LYS A 132 -1.56 52.12 32.12
CA LYS A 132 -1.86 53.37 32.84
C LYS A 132 -1.39 53.34 34.30
N LYS A 133 -1.43 52.19 34.98
CA LYS A 133 -0.85 52.02 36.33
C LYS A 133 0.68 52.07 36.33
N ILE A 134 1.32 51.49 35.32
CA ILE A 134 2.79 51.52 35.17
C ILE A 134 3.29 52.95 34.90
N LEU A 135 2.55 53.72 34.09
CA LEU A 135 2.88 55.13 33.82
C LEU A 135 2.61 56.08 34.99
N ALA A 136 1.71 55.74 35.92
CA ALA A 136 1.39 56.55 37.10
C ALA A 136 2.24 56.20 38.34
N ALA A 137 3.03 55.13 38.28
CA ALA A 137 3.95 54.70 39.34
C ALA A 137 5.41 55.11 39.06
N ARG A 138 5.63 55.99 38.09
CA ARG A 138 6.91 56.60 37.72
C ARG A 138 6.83 58.10 37.95
#